data_AF-A0A1F7QLD5-F1
#
_entry.id   AF-A0A1F7QLD5-F1
#
_cell.length_a   1.000
_cell.length_b   1.000
_cell.length_c   1.000
_cell.angle_alpha   90.00
_cell.angle_beta   90.00
_cell.angle_gamma   90.00
#
_symmetry.space_group_name_H-M   'P 1'
#
loop_
_entity.id
_entity.type
_entity.pdbx_description
1 polymer ?
#
loop_
_entity_poly.entity_id
_entity_poly.type
_entity_poly.pdbx_seq_one_letter_code
_entity_poly.pdbx_strand_id
1 'polypeptide(L)' 'MNIFNYITIGSMFLLTLLILIQTRGASLGAGLGGGGEVNTVRRGSDKTLHQITVALVVIFGLSIVLGIIV' A
#
# COMPACT_ATOMS: atom_id res chain seq x y z
N MET A 1 1.86 10.20 24.79
CA MET A 1 1.99 9.84 23.36
C MET A 1 2.96 8.70 23.26
N ASN A 2 2.46 7.49 22.99
CA ASN A 2 3.30 6.29 22.92
C ASN A 2 4.04 6.23 21.58
N ILE A 3 5.19 5.55 21.55
CA ILE A 3 6.01 5.36 20.35
C ILE A 3 5.18 4.77 19.19
N PHE A 4 4.21 3.89 19.50
CA PHE A 4 3.29 3.28 18.54
C PHE A 4 2.41 4.30 17.83
N ASN A 5 1.98 5.37 18.49
CA ASN A 5 1.14 6.40 17.87
C ASN A 5 1.91 7.18 16.80
N TYR A 6 3.19 7.49 17.05
CA TYR A 6 4.05 8.13 16.05
C TYR A 6 4.30 7.21 14.85
N ILE A 7 4.52 5.91 15.09
CA ILE A 7 4.69 4.90 14.04
C ILE A 7 3.42 4.77 13.19
N THR A 8 2.23 4.73 13.82
CA THR A 8 0.94 4.66 13.12
C THR A 8 0.74 5.86 12.20
N ILE A 9 1.00 7.08 12.69
CA ILE A 9 0.84 8.29 11.86
C ILE A 9 1.85 8.31 10.71
N GLY A 10 3.11 7.98 10.97
CA GLY A 10 4.15 7.96 9.93
C GLY A 10 3.90 6.91 8.85
N SER A 11 3.52 5.70 9.26
CA SER A 11 3.22 4.60 8.32
C SER A 11 1.92 4.85 7.54
N MET A 12 0.90 5.47 8.14
CA MET A 12 -0.32 5.91 7.43
C MET A 12 0.00 6.84 6.26
N PHE A 13 0.83 7.85 6.53
CA PHE A 13 1.21 8.84 5.53
C PHE A 13 2.02 8.20 4.39
N LEU A 14 3.01 7.38 4.73
CA LEU A 14 3.84 6.66 3.74
C LEU A 14 3.02 5.69 2.90
N LEU A 15 2.10 4.93 3.52
CA LEU A 15 1.20 4.02 2.81
C LEU A 15 0.32 4.76 1.81
N THR A 16 -0.25 5.89 2.23
CA THR A 16 -1.10 6.71 1.36
C THR A 16 -0.31 7.17 0.13
N LEU A 17 0.90 7.69 0.31
CA LEU A 17 1.76 8.10 -0.80
C LEU A 17 2.13 6.93 -1.72
N LEU A 18 2.56 5.80 -1.14
CA LEU A 18 2.98 4.64 -1.92
C LEU A 18 1.84 4.05 -2.74
N ILE A 19 0.63 3.97 -2.19
CA ILE A 19 -0.55 3.45 -2.91
C ILE A 19 -0.87 4.37 -4.09
N LEU A 20 -0.89 5.70 -3.90
CA LEU A 20 -1.17 6.65 -4.98
C LEU A 20 -0.14 6.57 -6.12
N ILE A 21 1.13 6.33 -5.79
CA ILE A 21 2.21 6.15 -6.79
C ILE A 21 2.04 4.82 -7.56
N GLN A 22 1.48 3.79 -6.90
CA GLN A 22 1.29 2.45 -7.45
C GLN A 22 0.00 2.29 -8.27
N THR A 23 -1.02 3.14 -8.08
CA THR A 23 -2.27 3.11 -8.86
C THR A 23 -2.05 3.64 -10.28
N ARG A 24 -1.29 2.90 -11.10
CA ARG A 24 -1.15 3.15 -12.54
C ARG A 24 -2.20 2.32 -13.28
N GLY A 25 -3.34 2.93 -13.61
CA GLY A 25 -4.27 2.42 -14.63
C GLY A 25 -5.40 1.50 -14.18
N ALA A 26 -5.61 1.26 -12.88
CA ALA A 26 -6.80 0.57 -12.40
C ALA A 26 -7.96 1.57 -12.22
N SER A 27 -8.70 1.83 -13.30
CA SER A 27 -9.98 2.54 -13.21
C SER A 27 -11.03 1.62 -12.55
N LEU A 28 -12.06 2.19 -11.94
CA LEU A 28 -13.19 1.42 -11.36
C LEU A 28 -13.87 0.49 -12.40
N GLY A 29 -13.68 0.76 -13.70
CA GLY A 29 -14.17 -0.06 -14.82
C GLY A 29 -13.29 -1.24 -15.21
N ALA A 30 -12.05 -1.34 -14.70
CA ALA A 30 -11.14 -2.44 -15.04
C ALA A 30 -11.61 -3.80 -14.47
N GLY A 31 -12.37 -3.79 -13.36
CA GLY A 31 -13.02 -4.99 -12.80
C GLY A 31 -14.32 -5.41 -13.50
N LEU A 32 -14.85 -4.56 -14.40
CA LEU A 32 -16.15 -4.76 -15.07
C LEU A 32 -16.02 -5.45 -16.45
N GLY A 33 -14.83 -5.93 -16.81
CA GLY A 33 -14.59 -6.68 -18.05
C GLY A 33 -14.10 -5.87 -19.26
N GLY A 34 -13.84 -4.56 -19.13
CA GLY A 34 -13.38 -3.69 -20.21
C GLY A 34 -11.86 -3.71 -20.51
N GLY A 35 -11.17 -4.81 -20.20
CA GLY A 35 -9.70 -4.87 -20.17
C GLY A 35 -9.08 -5.92 -21.11
N GLY A 36 -9.65 -6.13 -22.30
CA GLY A 36 -9.21 -7.12 -23.30
C GLY A 36 -7.89 -6.80 -24.02
N GLU A 37 -6.96 -6.08 -23.38
CA GLU A 37 -5.62 -5.82 -23.92
C GLU A 37 -4.56 -6.33 -22.95
N VAL A 38 -3.87 -7.41 -23.35
CA VAL A 38 -2.74 -7.99 -22.62
C VAL A 38 -1.56 -7.03 -22.68
N ASN A 39 -1.54 -6.09 -21.74
CA ASN A 39 -0.43 -5.17 -21.54
C ASN A 39 0.68 -5.87 -20.75
N THR A 40 1.56 -6.58 -21.45
CA THR A 40 2.79 -7.11 -20.86
C THR A 40 3.79 -5.99 -20.68
N VAL A 41 3.81 -5.39 -19.49
CA VAL A 41 4.87 -4.46 -19.05
C VAL A 41 5.84 -5.21 -18.14
N ARG A 42 7.15 -4.92 -18.27
CA ARG A 42 8.18 -5.42 -17.35
C ARG A 42 7.97 -4.82 -15.95
N ARG A 43 7.24 -5.52 -15.07
CA ARG A 43 6.83 -5.09 -13.70
C ARG A 43 7.96 -4.96 -12.66
N GLY A 44 9.22 -4.80 -13.08
CA GLY A 44 10.38 -4.88 -12.17
C GLY A 44 10.29 -3.92 -10.99
N SER A 45 10.14 -2.63 -11.27
CA SER A 45 10.05 -1.59 -10.23
C SER A 45 8.74 -1.64 -9.45
N ASP A 46 7.62 -1.93 -10.14
CA ASP A 46 6.30 -2.02 -9.50
C ASP A 46 6.21 -3.20 -8.51
N LYS A 47 6.92 -4.31 -8.79
CA LYS A 47 6.98 -5.47 -7.88
C LYS A 47 7.66 -5.11 -6.56
N THR A 48 8.78 -4.39 -6.62
CA THR A 48 9.51 -3.96 -5.41
C THR A 48 8.69 -2.95 -4.60
N LEU A 49 8.07 -1.98 -5.28
CA LEU A 49 7.18 -1.01 -4.62
C LEU A 49 6.00 -1.70 -3.92
N HIS A 50 5.39 -2.69 -4.57
CA HIS A 50 4.30 -3.47 -3.98
C HIS A 50 4.76 -4.25 -2.75
N GLN A 51 5.92 -4.91 -2.79
CA GLN A 51 6.48 -5.63 -1.65
C GLN A 51 6.74 -4.70 -0.45
N ILE A 52 7.26 -3.50 -0.71
CA ILE A 52 7.47 -2.47 0.33
C ILE A 52 6.14 -2.03 0.94
N THR A 53 5.10 -1.82 0.12
CA THR A 53 3.76 -1.47 0.62
C THR A 53 3.18 -2.56 1.49
N VAL A 54 3.29 -3.83 1.09
CA VAL A 54 2.80 -4.95 1.92
C VAL A 54 3.50 -4.98 3.27
N ALA A 55 4.82 -4.79 3.31
CA ALA A 55 5.57 -4.71 4.57
C ALA A 55 5.10 -3.54 5.44
N LEU A 56 4.87 -2.36 4.86
CA LEU A 56 4.35 -1.18 5.57
C LEU A 56 2.92 -1.38 6.09
N VAL A 57 2.05 -2.08 5.34
CA VAL A 57 0.69 -2.41 5.79
C VAL A 57 0.74 -3.28 7.04
N VAL A 58 1.63 -4.28 7.07
CA VAL A 58 1.81 -5.12 8.25
C VAL A 58 2.31 -4.31 9.45
N ILE A 59 3.28 -3.41 9.25
CA ILE A 59 3.78 -2.53 10.31
C ILE A 59 2.68 -1.62 10.86
N PHE A 60 1.89 -0.99 9.99
CA PHE A 60 0.78 -0.12 10.38
C PHE A 60 -0.31 -0.88 11.15
N GLY A 61 -0.68 -2.08 10.68
CA GLY A 61 -1.64 -2.92 11.39
C GLY A 61 -1.15 -3.34 12.78
N LEU A 62 0.10 -3.77 12.88
CA LEU A 62 0.71 -4.14 14.15
C LEU A 62 0.86 -2.95 15.09
N SER A 63 1.19 -1.75 14.59
CA SER A 63 1.33 -0.56 15.44
C SER A 63 0.01 -0.13 16.06
N ILE A 64 -1.11 -0.29 15.36
CA ILE A 64 -2.45 -0.05 15.92
C ILE A 64 -2.75 -1.07 17.03
N VAL A 65 -2.56 -2.37 16.76
CA VAL A 65 -2.85 -3.43 17.73
C VAL A 65 -1.99 -3.25 18.99
N LEU A 66 -0.68 -3.01 18.83
CA LEU A 66 0.22 -2.80 19.95
C LEU A 66 -0.08 -1.50 20.70
N GLY A 67 -0.45 -0.42 20.02
CA GLY A 67 -0.83 0.84 20.67
C GLY A 67 -2.14 0.79 21.46
N ILE A 68 -3.01 -0.19 21.18
CA ILE A 68 -4.23 -0.45 21.97
C ILE A 68 -3.90 -1.31 23.20
N ILE A 69 -2.99 -2.27 23.05
CA ILE A 69 -2.61 -3.22 24.11
C ILE A 69 -1.65 -2.57 25.14
N VAL A 70 -0.77 -1.67 24.68
CA VAL A 70 0.33 -1.06 25.46
C VAL A 70 0.20 0.45 25.56
#